data_AF-A0A382WPZ1-F1
#
_entry.id   AF-A0A382WPZ1-F1
#
_cell.length_a   1.000
_cell.length_b   1.000
_cell.length_c   1.000
_cell.angle_alpha   90.00
_cell.angle_beta   90.00
_cell.angle_gamma   90.00
#
_symmetry.space_group_name_H-M   'P 1'
#
loop_
_entity.id
_entity.type
_entity.pdbx_description
1 polymer ?
#
loop_
_entity_poly.entity_id
_entity_poly.type
_entity_poly.pdbx_seq_one_letter_code
_entity_poly.pdbx_strand_id
1 'polypeptide(L)'
;MVCNELNRAANLRDDSVEYKRCLERSLELLDYFMADKKGHLLRESLRIRDIIAEAYLSSPKNTKKIQSLLLQMDPKAWCMLHGHKGKRRQ
;
A
#
# COMPACT_ATOMS: atom_id res chain seq x y z
N MET A 1 2.02 5.28 5.70
CA MET A 1 2.80 6.14 4.79
C MET A 1 2.71 5.66 3.34
N VAL A 2 3.05 4.40 3.03
CA VAL A 2 2.86 3.81 1.68
C VAL A 2 1.43 4.00 1.15
N CYS A 3 0.39 3.66 1.93
CA CYS A 3 -1.00 3.85 1.51
C CYS A 3 -1.38 5.32 1.26
N ASN A 4 -0.70 6.29 1.89
CA ASN A 4 -0.98 7.70 1.67
C ASN A 4 -0.52 8.13 0.28
N GLU A 5 0.67 7.72 -0.13
CA GLU A 5 1.19 8.00 -1.47
C GLU A 5 0.42 7.23 -2.54
N LEU A 6 0.02 5.98 -2.28
CA LEU A 6 -0.90 5.25 -3.15
C LEU A 6 -2.25 5.98 -3.30
N ASN A 7 -2.79 6.54 -2.21
CA ASN A 7 -4.03 7.30 -2.25
C ASN A 7 -3.87 8.62 -3.05
N ARG A 8 -2.74 9.31 -2.90
CA ARG A 8 -2.42 10.48 -3.72
C ARG A 8 -2.32 10.11 -5.20
N ALA A 9 -1.68 8.98 -5.54
CA ALA A 9 -1.64 8.48 -6.92
C ALA A 9 -3.05 8.26 -7.47
N ALA A 10 -3.96 7.63 -6.69
CA ALA A 10 -5.34 7.41 -7.12
C ALA A 10 -6.11 8.72 -7.41
N ASN A 11 -5.79 9.80 -6.69
CA ASN A 11 -6.40 11.11 -6.88
C ASN A 11 -5.78 11.89 -8.05
N LEU A 12 -4.55 11.59 -8.43
CA LEU A 12 -3.78 12.29 -9.47
C LEU A 12 -3.64 11.44 -10.75
N ARG A 13 -4.62 10.59 -11.06
CA ARG A 13 -4.58 9.71 -12.24
C ARG A 13 -4.52 10.47 -13.57
N ASP A 14 -5.06 11.67 -13.61
CA ASP A 14 -5.08 12.53 -14.81
C ASP A 14 -3.74 13.26 -15.01
N ASP A 15 -2.90 13.33 -13.96
CA ASP A 15 -1.52 13.81 -14.03
C ASP A 15 -0.57 12.61 -14.00
N SER A 16 -0.24 12.08 -15.18
CA SER A 16 0.61 10.89 -15.29
C SER A 16 2.01 11.05 -14.69
N VAL A 17 2.54 12.28 -14.63
CA VAL A 17 3.86 12.56 -14.05
C VAL A 17 3.76 12.46 -12.53
N GLU A 18 2.78 13.13 -11.94
CA GLU A 18 2.64 13.11 -10.48
C GLU A 18 2.11 11.76 -9.97
N TYR A 19 1.28 11.07 -10.75
CA TYR A 19 0.91 9.67 -10.49
C TYR A 19 2.15 8.79 -10.31
N LYS A 20 3.09 8.87 -11.27
CA LYS A 20 4.34 8.08 -11.23
C LYS A 20 5.21 8.45 -10.04
N ARG A 21 5.36 9.74 -9.73
CA ARG A 21 6.10 10.20 -8.55
C ARG A 21 5.50 9.69 -7.23
N CYS A 22 4.17 9.60 -7.13
CA CYS A 22 3.53 8.97 -5.98
C CYS A 22 3.86 7.48 -5.87
N LEU A 23 3.96 6.76 -6.99
CA LEU A 23 4.36 5.35 -6.97
C LEU A 23 5.84 5.17 -6.61
N GLU A 24 6.73 6.04 -7.10
CA GLU A 24 8.16 6.06 -6.71
C GLU A 24 8.31 6.25 -5.20
N ARG A 25 7.66 7.28 -4.64
CA ARG A 25 7.65 7.50 -3.18
C ARG A 25 7.05 6.32 -2.41
N SER A 26 6.04 5.65 -2.98
CA SER A 26 5.48 4.44 -2.38
C SER A 26 6.50 3.30 -2.32
N LEU A 27 7.33 3.12 -3.35
CA LEU A 27 8.42 2.14 -3.40
C LEU A 27 9.52 2.49 -2.38
N GLU A 28 9.97 3.74 -2.35
CA GLU A 28 10.98 4.21 -1.38
C GLU A 28 10.52 3.93 0.07
N LEU A 29 9.29 4.31 0.41
CA LEU A 29 8.70 4.07 1.73
C LEU A 29 8.58 2.57 2.04
N LEU A 30 8.31 1.74 1.04
CA LEU A 30 8.23 0.29 1.21
C LEU A 30 9.62 -0.31 1.44
N ASP A 31 10.65 0.14 0.73
CA ASP A 31 12.04 -0.27 0.94
C ASP A 31 12.52 0.08 2.35
N TYR A 32 12.22 1.29 2.83
CA TYR A 32 12.46 1.67 4.22
C TYR A 32 11.72 0.77 5.21
N PHE A 33 10.45 0.42 4.93
CA PHE A 33 9.69 -0.48 5.78
C PHE A 33 10.27 -1.90 5.83
N MET A 34 10.85 -2.39 4.74
CA MET A 34 11.37 -3.75 4.62
C MET A 34 12.74 -3.96 5.27
N ALA A 35 13.50 -2.89 5.54
CA ALA A 35 14.91 -2.94 5.95
C ALA A 35 15.19 -3.86 7.16
N ASP A 36 14.24 -3.98 8.10
CA ASP A 36 14.34 -4.80 9.31
C ASP A 36 13.41 -6.02 9.31
N LYS A 37 12.64 -6.24 8.23
CA LYS A 37 11.65 -7.33 8.17
C LYS A 37 12.28 -8.64 7.74
N LYS A 38 11.70 -9.75 8.22
CA LYS A 38 12.16 -11.12 7.95
C LYS A 38 10.98 -12.05 7.69
N GLY A 39 11.26 -13.23 7.16
CA GLY A 39 10.28 -14.30 7.00
C GLY A 39 9.12 -13.94 6.08
N HIS A 40 7.89 -14.28 6.49
CA HIS A 40 6.69 -14.07 5.65
C HIS A 40 6.45 -12.59 5.34
N LEU A 41 6.68 -11.70 6.30
CA LEU A 41 6.41 -10.28 6.15
C LEU A 41 7.29 -9.65 5.07
N LEU A 42 8.58 -10.02 5.03
CA LEU A 42 9.50 -9.60 3.97
C LEU A 42 9.04 -10.13 2.60
N ARG A 43 8.66 -11.41 2.50
CA ARG A 43 8.21 -12.00 1.23
C ARG A 43 6.96 -11.32 0.68
N GLU A 44 5.95 -11.08 1.52
CA GLU A 44 4.74 -10.38 1.07
C GLU A 44 5.01 -8.92 0.73
N SER A 45 5.92 -8.26 1.46
CA SER A 45 6.33 -6.88 1.13
C SER A 45 7.01 -6.80 -0.22
N LEU A 46 7.89 -7.77 -0.55
CA LEU A 46 8.53 -7.86 -1.87
C LEU A 46 7.50 -8.09 -2.99
N ARG A 47 6.49 -8.94 -2.76
CA ARG A 47 5.38 -9.12 -3.73
C ARG A 47 4.62 -7.83 -3.98
N ILE A 48 4.33 -7.06 -2.93
CA ILE A 48 3.66 -5.77 -3.07
C ILE A 48 4.55 -4.76 -3.80
N ARG A 49 5.86 -4.77 -3.55
CA ARG A 49 6.82 -3.95 -4.30
C ARG A 49 6.71 -4.22 -5.79
N ASP A 50 6.68 -5.49 -6.19
CA ASP A 50 6.57 -5.88 -7.60
C ASP A 50 5.23 -5.42 -8.21
N ILE A 51 4.11 -5.50 -7.46
CA ILE A 51 2.80 -4.98 -7.89
C ILE A 51 2.83 -3.45 -8.08
N ILE A 52 3.49 -2.71 -7.20
CA ILE A 52 3.64 -1.24 -7.33
C ILE A 52 4.52 -0.90 -8.54
N ALA A 53 5.60 -1.66 -8.76
CA ALA A 53 6.47 -1.48 -9.93
C ALA A 53 5.72 -1.76 -11.24
N GLU A 54 4.88 -2.79 -11.29
CA GLU A 54 4.01 -3.06 -12.44
C GLU A 54 3.03 -1.89 -12.69
N ALA A 55 2.45 -1.34 -11.62
CA ALA A 55 1.58 -0.16 -11.72
C ALA A 55 2.32 1.08 -12.23
N TYR A 56 3.61 1.22 -11.94
CA TYR A 56 4.46 2.32 -12.41
C TYR A 56 4.76 2.23 -13.91
N LEU A 57 4.99 1.01 -14.42
CA LEU A 57 5.23 0.75 -15.83
C LEU A 57 3.95 0.80 -16.67
N SER A 58 2.78 0.69 -16.03
CA SER A 58 1.47 0.69 -16.66
C SER A 58 0.90 2.10 -16.89
N SER A 59 -0.19 2.18 -17.65
CA SER A 59 -1.05 3.38 -17.64
C SER A 59 -1.66 3.61 -16.25
N PRO A 60 -1.90 4.89 -15.86
CA PRO A 60 -2.47 5.21 -14.54
C PRO A 60 -3.77 4.46 -14.27
N LYS A 61 -3.81 3.77 -13.13
CA LYS A 61 -4.95 2.96 -12.68
C LYS A 61 -5.27 3.30 -11.23
N ASN A 62 -6.44 2.86 -10.78
CA ASN A 62 -6.79 3.01 -9.37
C ASN A 62 -5.91 2.09 -8.50
N THR A 63 -5.32 2.63 -7.44
CA THR A 63 -4.41 1.90 -6.52
C THR A 63 -5.12 1.25 -5.33
N LYS A 64 -6.46 1.37 -5.20
CA LYS A 64 -7.24 0.81 -4.07
C LYS A 64 -6.98 -0.67 -3.79
N LYS A 65 -6.76 -1.48 -4.83
CA LYS A 65 -6.43 -2.91 -4.67
C LYS A 65 -5.08 -3.09 -3.96
N ILE A 66 -4.07 -2.29 -4.35
CA ILE A 66 -2.74 -2.30 -3.72
C ILE A 66 -2.84 -1.87 -2.26
N GLN A 67 -3.62 -0.81 -1.98
CA GLN A 67 -3.88 -0.35 -0.60
C GLN A 67 -4.52 -1.44 0.25
N SER A 68 -5.49 -2.18 -0.32
CA SER A 68 -6.19 -3.26 0.38
C SER A 68 -5.24 -4.42 0.72
N LEU A 69 -4.34 -4.79 -0.20
CA LEU A 69 -3.32 -5.82 0.05
C LEU A 69 -2.38 -5.42 1.19
N LEU A 70 -1.89 -4.18 1.20
CA LEU A 70 -1.06 -3.65 2.29
C LEU A 70 -1.77 -3.70 3.64
N LEU A 71 -3.06 -3.36 3.68
CA LEU A 71 -3.85 -3.38 4.91
C LEU A 71 -4.10 -4.80 5.44
N GLN A 72 -4.22 -5.78 4.55
CA GLN A 72 -4.40 -7.19 4.94
C GLN A 72 -3.15 -7.80 5.58
N MET A 73 -1.96 -7.22 5.35
CA MET A 73 -0.73 -7.66 6.01
C MET A 73 -0.66 -7.29 7.48
N ASP A 74 -1.47 -6.33 7.94
CA ASP A 74 -1.57 -5.94 9.34
C ASP A 74 -2.98 -6.27 9.86
N PRO A 75 -3.14 -7.36 10.63
CA PRO A 75 -4.43 -7.77 11.18
C PRO A 75 -5.11 -6.68 12.01
N LYS A 76 -4.34 -5.84 12.70
CA LYS A 76 -4.87 -4.74 13.51
C LYS A 76 -5.42 -3.64 12.60
N ALA A 77 -4.67 -3.24 11.58
CA ALA A 77 -5.13 -2.27 10.59
C ALA A 77 -6.38 -2.76 9.85
N TRP A 78 -6.41 -4.03 9.46
CA TRP A 78 -7.56 -4.68 8.84
C TRP A 78 -8.81 -4.63 9.74
N CYS A 79 -8.65 -4.96 11.03
CA CYS A 79 -9.73 -4.91 12.02
C CYS A 79 -10.24 -3.48 12.28
N MET A 80 -9.37 -2.47 12.25
CA MET A 80 -9.77 -1.07 12.41
C MET A 80 -10.66 -0.59 11.26
N LEU A 81 -10.42 -1.06 10.03
CA LEU A 81 -11.22 -0.71 8.85
C LEU A 81 -12.55 -1.46 8.76
N HIS A 82 -12.56 -2.73 9.15
CA HIS A 82 -13.74 -3.60 9.00
C HIS A 82 -14.58 -3.71 10.27
N GLY A 83 -14.20 -2.96 11.32
CA GLY A 83 -14.91 -2.89 12.58
C GLY A 83 -14.82 -4.19 13.36
N HIS A 84 -14.00 -4.22 14.41
CA HIS A 84 -14.23 -5.17 15.47
C HIS A 84 -15.61 -4.85 16.09
N LYS A 85 -16.62 -5.71 15.87
CA LYS A 85 -17.79 -5.85 16.77
C LYS A 85 -17.34 -6.41 18.14
N GLY A 86 -16.23 -5.92 18.68
CA GLY A 86 -15.71 -6.27 19.99
C GLY A 86 -16.57 -5.56 21.03
N LYS A 87 -17.38 -6.34 21.74
CA LYS A 87 -18.25 -5.94 22.85
C LYS A 87 -17.63 -4.79 23.66
N ARG A 88 -18.26 -3.61 23.63
CA ARG A 88 -18.12 -2.63 24.71
C ARG A 88 -18.66 -3.32 25.97
N ARG A 89 -17.77 -3.83 26.82
CA ARG A 89 -18.12 -4.12 28.21
C ARG A 89 -18.25 -2.75 28.87
N GLN A 90 -19.50 -2.33 29.06
CA GLN A 90 -19.86 -1.38 30.12
C GLN A 90 -19.77 -2.08 31.46
#